data_AF-A0A268RM37-F1
#
_entry.id   AF-A0A268RM37-F1
#
_cell.length_a   1.000
_cell.length_b   1.000
_cell.length_c   1.000
_cell.angle_alpha   90.00
_cell.angle_beta   90.00
_cell.angle_gamma   90.00
#
_symmetry.space_group_name_H-M   'P 1'
#
loop_
_entity.id
_entity.type
_entity.pdbx_description
1 polymer ?
#
loop_
_entity_poly.entity_id
_entity_poly.type
_entity_poly.pdbx_seq_one_letter_code
_entity_poly.pdbx_strand_id
1 'polypeptide(L)'
;MLSKHNSIQRNQIEMIALDQLVPSNHLVRKIEAAIDFSFIYELVEDMYSEVGRPSIDQVILIKLTFIQYTFGIRSMRKTIEEVETNMAYRWFLGYGFHDKVPHFSTFGKNYERRFKDTDLFEQIFYRILKTAAEKK
;
A
#
# COMPACT_ATOMS: atom_id res chain seq x y z
N MET A 1 1.99 35.87 23.54
CA MET A 1 3.47 35.85 23.58
C MET A 1 3.98 35.14 22.34
N LEU A 2 5.10 35.59 21.76
CA LEU A 2 5.65 35.00 20.54
C LEU A 2 6.66 33.90 20.92
N SER A 3 6.41 32.67 20.47
CA SER A 3 7.32 31.53 20.63
C SER A 3 8.26 31.47 19.43
N LYS A 4 9.57 31.35 19.66
CA LYS A 4 10.55 31.07 18.61
C LYS A 4 10.84 29.57 18.60
N HIS A 5 10.53 28.91 17.48
CA HIS A 5 10.80 27.49 17.30
C HIS A 5 12.29 27.27 17.00
N ASN A 6 12.97 26.46 17.81
CA ASN A 6 14.37 26.10 17.58
C ASN A 6 14.44 24.81 16.73
N SER A 7 15.25 24.78 15.67
CA SER A 7 15.35 23.64 14.74
C SER A 7 16.15 22.44 15.27
N ILE A 8 16.66 22.51 16.51
CA ILE A 8 17.47 21.45 17.15
C ILE A 8 16.76 20.08 17.14
N GLN A 9 15.42 20.05 17.22
CA GLN A 9 14.65 18.80 17.22
C GLN A 9 14.83 17.94 15.96
N ARG A 10 15.29 18.50 14.82
CA ARG A 10 15.45 17.73 13.57
C ARG A 10 16.49 16.60 13.65
N ASN A 11 17.43 16.69 14.59
CA ASN A 11 18.52 15.73 14.73
C ASN A 11 18.31 14.77 15.93
N GLN A 12 17.11 14.76 16.52
CA GLN A 12 16.82 13.89 17.65
C GLN A 12 16.65 12.43 17.21
N ILE A 13 17.07 11.50 18.06
CA ILE A 13 16.83 10.07 17.89
C ILE A 13 15.74 9.67 18.88
N GLU A 14 14.66 9.11 18.38
CA GLU A 14 13.51 8.68 19.19
C GLU A 14 13.17 7.22 18.90
N MET A 15 12.70 6.52 19.93
CA MET A 15 12.10 5.19 19.80
C MET A 15 10.60 5.37 19.65
N ILE A 16 10.08 5.16 18.44
CA ILE A 16 8.67 5.34 18.11
C ILE A 16 8.16 4.15 17.30
N ALA A 17 6.92 3.74 17.55
CA ALA A 17 6.25 2.76 16.70
C ALA A 17 5.65 3.47 15.48
N LEU A 18 5.79 2.88 14.29
CA LEU A 18 5.19 3.42 13.07
C LEU A 18 3.68 3.66 13.21
N ASP A 19 2.99 2.79 13.95
CA ASP A 19 1.56 2.92 14.24
C ASP A 19 1.22 4.25 14.93
N GLN A 20 2.08 4.76 15.81
CA GLN A 20 1.86 6.03 16.51
C GLN A 20 1.93 7.26 15.59
N LEU A 21 2.58 7.12 14.43
CA LEU A 21 2.73 8.21 13.45
C LEU A 21 1.53 8.33 12.51
N VAL A 22 0.61 7.37 12.53
CA VAL A 22 -0.57 7.37 11.66
C VAL A 22 -1.82 7.65 12.49
N PRO A 23 -2.46 8.82 12.32
CA PRO A 23 -3.65 9.18 13.08
C PRO A 23 -4.74 8.11 12.98
N SER A 24 -5.44 7.83 14.09
CA SER A 24 -6.48 6.80 14.15
C SER A 24 -7.63 7.04 13.16
N ASN A 25 -7.92 8.30 12.85
CA ASN A 25 -8.95 8.72 11.89
C ASN A 25 -8.44 8.84 10.43
N HIS A 26 -7.18 8.50 10.16
CA HIS A 26 -6.60 8.58 8.82
C HIS A 26 -7.28 7.61 7.85
N LEU A 27 -7.42 8.02 6.59
CA LEU A 27 -8.18 7.25 5.59
C LEU A 27 -7.62 5.85 5.35
N VAL A 28 -6.29 5.68 5.31
CA VAL A 28 -5.67 4.36 5.15
C VAL A 28 -6.07 3.37 6.24
N ARG A 29 -6.27 3.83 7.49
CA ARG A 29 -6.74 2.96 8.59
C ARG A 29 -8.18 2.52 8.37
N LYS A 30 -9.02 3.42 7.85
CA LYS A 30 -10.40 3.09 7.50
C LYS A 30 -10.46 2.06 6.37
N ILE A 31 -9.58 2.19 5.38
CA ILE A 31 -9.48 1.23 4.26
C ILE A 31 -9.00 -0.13 4.78
N GLU A 32 -7.92 -0.15 5.56
CA GLU A 32 -7.38 -1.39 6.15
C GLU A 32 -8.40 -2.12 7.03
N ALA A 33 -9.22 -1.37 7.79
CA ALA A 33 -10.28 -1.95 8.61
C ALA A 33 -11.49 -2.43 7.79
N ALA A 34 -11.75 -1.81 6.63
CA ALA A 34 -12.93 -2.11 5.83
C ALA A 34 -12.73 -3.33 4.92
N ILE A 35 -11.51 -3.51 4.40
CA ILE A 35 -11.16 -4.48 3.38
C ILE A 35 -10.14 -5.47 3.94
N ASP A 36 -10.51 -6.75 4.00
CA ASP A 36 -9.53 -7.82 4.13
C ASP A 36 -8.90 -8.05 2.77
N PHE A 37 -7.58 -7.90 2.64
CA PHE A 37 -6.86 -8.07 1.38
C PHE A 37 -6.38 -9.52 1.14
N SER A 38 -6.55 -10.41 2.12
CA SER A 38 -6.05 -11.80 2.05
C SER A 38 -6.61 -12.59 0.86
N PHE A 39 -7.85 -12.30 0.45
CA PHE A 39 -8.48 -12.95 -0.72
C PHE A 39 -7.71 -12.73 -2.02
N ILE A 40 -6.84 -11.72 -2.10
CA ILE A 40 -6.01 -11.49 -3.29
C ILE A 40 -5.07 -12.65 -3.53
N TYR A 41 -4.56 -13.32 -2.48
CA TYR A 41 -3.67 -14.45 -2.65
C TYR A 41 -4.36 -15.60 -3.40
N GLU A 42 -5.63 -15.89 -3.09
CA GLU A 42 -6.44 -16.89 -3.80
C GLU A 42 -6.64 -16.51 -5.27
N LEU A 43 -6.88 -15.23 -5.56
CA LEU A 43 -7.11 -14.77 -6.94
C LEU A 43 -5.87 -14.82 -7.83
N VAL A 44 -4.68 -14.79 -7.24
CA VAL A 44 -3.42 -14.70 -7.97
C VAL A 44 -2.59 -15.97 -7.92
N GLU A 45 -3.01 -16.99 -7.16
CA GLU A 45 -2.25 -18.22 -6.90
C GLU A 45 -1.75 -18.87 -8.21
N ASP A 46 -2.66 -19.16 -9.14
CA ASP A 46 -2.36 -19.81 -10.42
C ASP A 46 -1.43 -18.99 -11.34
N MET A 47 -1.27 -17.69 -11.07
CA MET A 47 -0.36 -16.85 -11.85
C MET A 47 1.09 -16.97 -11.39
N TYR A 48 1.38 -17.61 -10.25
CA TYR A 48 2.72 -17.69 -9.67
C TYR A 48 3.20 -19.13 -9.52
N SER A 49 4.51 -19.32 -9.69
CA SER A 49 5.16 -20.62 -9.46
C SER A 49 5.49 -20.78 -7.99
N GLU A 50 5.33 -21.99 -7.45
CA GLU A 50 5.78 -22.37 -6.11
C GLU A 50 7.33 -22.36 -5.99
N VAL A 51 8.04 -22.45 -7.12
CA VAL A 51 9.50 -22.50 -7.17
C VAL A 51 10.05 -21.27 -7.88
N GLY A 52 11.12 -20.69 -7.32
CA GLY A 52 11.90 -19.63 -7.96
C GLY A 52 12.24 -18.48 -7.01
N ARG A 53 12.63 -17.34 -7.60
CA ARG A 53 12.89 -16.12 -6.83
C ARG A 53 11.56 -15.56 -6.30
N PRO A 54 11.44 -15.28 -4.98
CA PRO A 54 10.26 -14.64 -4.43
C PRO A 54 9.92 -13.34 -5.17
N SER A 55 8.66 -13.24 -5.59
CA SER A 55 8.11 -11.98 -6.09
C SER A 55 7.88 -11.01 -4.94
N ILE A 56 7.64 -9.74 -5.29
CA ILE A 56 6.99 -8.81 -4.37
C ILE A 56 5.59 -9.34 -4.05
N ASP A 57 5.17 -9.14 -2.82
CA ASP A 57 3.83 -9.47 -2.33
C ASP A 57 2.75 -8.81 -3.21
N GLN A 58 1.80 -9.63 -3.64
CA GLN A 58 0.72 -9.25 -4.54
C GLN A 58 -0.28 -8.30 -3.86
N VAL A 59 -0.54 -8.47 -2.56
CA VAL A 59 -1.35 -7.54 -1.77
C VAL A 59 -0.71 -6.15 -1.77
N ILE A 60 0.62 -6.06 -1.65
CA ILE A 60 1.33 -4.78 -1.72
C ILE A 60 1.15 -4.12 -3.09
N LEU A 61 1.24 -4.88 -4.19
CA LEU A 61 1.01 -4.34 -5.54
C LEU A 61 -0.40 -3.76 -5.69
N ILE A 62 -1.42 -4.46 -5.18
CA ILE A 62 -2.79 -3.97 -5.20
C ILE A 62 -2.95 -2.76 -4.27
N LYS A 63 -2.44 -2.80 -3.03
CA LYS A 63 -2.49 -1.66 -2.11
C LYS A 63 -1.79 -0.41 -2.65
N LEU A 64 -0.72 -0.55 -3.44
CA LEU A 64 -0.11 0.57 -4.16
C LEU A 64 -1.08 1.23 -5.14
N THR A 65 -1.91 0.46 -5.86
CA THR A 65 -2.97 1.01 -6.71
C THR A 65 -4.04 1.72 -5.88
N PHE A 66 -4.42 1.18 -4.73
CA PHE A 66 -5.32 1.86 -3.80
C PHE A 66 -4.77 3.21 -3.36
N ILE A 67 -3.50 3.29 -2.96
CA ILE A 67 -2.87 4.56 -2.60
C ILE A 67 -2.93 5.52 -3.79
N GLN A 68 -2.50 5.06 -4.97
CA GLN A 68 -2.46 5.91 -6.16
C GLN A 68 -3.84 6.52 -6.47
N TYR A 69 -4.89 5.70 -6.56
CA TYR A 69 -6.21 6.17 -6.97
C TYR A 69 -6.94 6.92 -5.85
N THR A 70 -6.86 6.44 -4.60
CA THR A 70 -7.57 7.07 -3.46
C THR A 70 -7.04 8.46 -3.16
N PHE A 71 -5.72 8.66 -3.25
CA PHE A 71 -5.09 9.95 -2.96
C PHE A 71 -4.81 10.78 -4.23
N GLY A 72 -5.28 10.34 -5.40
CA GLY A 72 -5.20 11.11 -6.64
C GLY A 72 -3.77 11.30 -7.18
N ILE A 73 -2.87 10.35 -6.93
CA ILE A 73 -1.47 10.43 -7.35
C ILE A 73 -1.38 10.09 -8.84
N ARG A 74 -0.81 11.02 -9.63
CA ARG A 74 -0.85 10.98 -11.10
C ARG A 74 -0.05 9.84 -11.74
N SER A 75 0.85 9.19 -11.01
CA SER A 75 1.66 8.10 -11.58
C SER A 75 2.13 7.13 -10.51
N MET A 76 2.38 5.88 -10.92
CA MET A 76 2.96 4.88 -10.02
C MET A 76 4.37 5.26 -9.57
N ARG A 77 5.17 5.91 -10.43
CA ARG A 77 6.49 6.43 -10.02
C ARG A 77 6.36 7.44 -8.88
N LYS A 78 5.44 8.39 -8.99
CA LYS A 78 5.19 9.36 -7.93
C LYS A 78 4.63 8.69 -6.66
N THR A 79 3.79 7.67 -6.82
CA THR A 79 3.25 6.88 -5.70
C THR A 79 4.39 6.24 -4.91
N ILE A 80 5.34 5.60 -5.60
CA ILE A 80 6.52 4.97 -4.97
C ILE A 80 7.38 6.02 -4.23
N GLU A 81 7.64 7.19 -4.85
CA GLU A 81 8.34 8.30 -4.18
C GLU A 81 7.63 8.78 -2.91
N GLU A 82 6.30 8.83 -2.91
CA GLU A 82 5.53 9.17 -1.72
C GLU A 82 5.59 8.08 -0.67
N VAL A 83 5.56 6.79 -1.04
CA VAL A 83 5.73 5.68 -0.08
C VAL A 83 7.09 5.74 0.62
N GLU A 84 8.14 6.20 -0.05
CA GLU A 84 9.46 6.31 0.58
C GLU A 84 9.48 7.26 1.79
N THR A 85 8.63 8.30 1.79
CA THR A 85 8.65 9.40 2.77
C THR A 85 7.38 9.51 3.62
N ASN A 86 6.26 8.97 3.15
CA ASN A 86 4.97 9.06 3.82
C ASN A 86 4.73 7.85 4.74
N MET A 87 4.75 8.09 6.05
CA MET A 87 4.60 7.05 7.07
C MET A 87 3.23 6.38 7.04
N ALA A 88 2.16 7.09 6.66
CA ALA A 88 0.83 6.51 6.54
C ALA A 88 0.75 5.49 5.40
N TYR A 89 1.44 5.75 4.30
CA TYR A 89 1.49 4.84 3.17
C TYR A 89 2.36 3.62 3.47
N ARG A 90 3.52 3.80 4.13
CA ARG A 90 4.33 2.67 4.63
C ARG A 90 3.52 1.79 5.57
N TRP A 91 2.84 2.40 6.54
CA TRP A 91 1.98 1.68 7.47
C TRP A 91 0.90 0.87 6.75
N PHE A 92 0.23 1.46 5.76
CA PHE A 92 -0.81 0.76 4.99
C PHE A 92 -0.28 -0.44 4.20
N LEU A 93 0.96 -0.33 3.69
CA LEU A 93 1.64 -1.41 2.98
C LEU A 93 2.28 -2.45 3.90
N GLY A 94 2.28 -2.23 5.22
CA GLY A 94 2.96 -3.09 6.18
C GLY A 94 4.48 -2.94 6.18
N TYR A 95 5.01 -1.85 5.62
CA TYR A 95 6.45 -1.56 5.62
C TYR A 95 6.89 -0.81 6.87
N GLY A 96 7.93 -1.31 7.53
CA GLY A 96 8.67 -0.60 8.57
C GLY A 96 9.53 0.54 8.01
N PHE A 97 10.23 1.27 8.88
CA PHE A 97 11.04 2.44 8.49
C PHE A 97 12.20 2.12 7.54
N HIS A 98 12.80 0.93 7.68
CA HIS A 98 13.97 0.52 6.90
C HIS A 98 13.63 -0.40 5.73
N ASP A 99 12.36 -0.78 5.59
CA ASP A 99 11.94 -1.65 4.50
C ASP A 99 12.13 -0.95 3.16
N LYS A 100 12.66 -1.70 2.21
CA LYS A 100 12.92 -1.20 0.87
C LYS A 100 11.62 -1.19 0.08
N VAL A 101 11.24 -0.01 -0.38
CA VAL A 101 10.09 0.15 -1.26
C VAL A 101 10.41 -0.45 -2.64
N PRO A 102 9.44 -1.13 -3.29
CA PRO A 102 9.58 -1.62 -4.65
C PRO A 102 10.02 -0.50 -5.61
N HIS A 103 10.75 -0.85 -6.66
CA HIS A 103 10.98 0.10 -7.75
C HIS A 103 9.71 0.22 -8.62
N PHE A 104 9.42 1.40 -9.16
CA PHE A 104 8.18 1.65 -9.93
C PHE A 104 8.03 0.70 -11.13
N SER A 105 9.14 0.29 -11.75
CA SER A 105 9.12 -0.66 -12.86
C SER A 105 8.69 -2.07 -12.46
N THR A 106 8.79 -2.44 -11.18
CA THR A 106 8.31 -3.74 -10.70
C THR A 106 6.80 -3.82 -10.78
N PHE A 107 6.09 -2.73 -10.49
CA PHE A 107 4.64 -2.67 -10.71
C PHE A 107 4.31 -2.85 -12.19
N GLY A 108 4.92 -2.04 -13.06
CA GLY A 108 4.66 -2.10 -14.51
C GLY A 108 4.93 -3.48 -15.10
N LYS A 109 6.02 -4.14 -14.71
CA LYS A 109 6.36 -5.49 -15.17
C LYS A 109 5.40 -6.57 -14.67
N ASN A 110 4.94 -6.49 -13.42
CA ASN A 110 3.93 -7.45 -12.92
C ASN A 110 2.59 -7.23 -13.59
N TYR A 111 2.18 -5.97 -13.76
CA TYR A 111 0.98 -5.61 -14.51
C TYR A 111 1.04 -6.18 -15.92
N GLU A 112 2.07 -5.85 -16.70
CA GLU A 112 2.19 -6.28 -18.09
C GLU A 112 2.25 -7.82 -18.25
N ARG A 113 2.92 -8.53 -17.33
CA ARG A 113 3.15 -9.97 -17.47
C ARG A 113 2.03 -10.84 -16.91
N ARG A 114 1.31 -10.36 -15.89
CA ARG A 114 0.38 -11.19 -15.11
C ARG A 114 -1.03 -10.65 -15.08
N PHE A 115 -1.20 -9.32 -15.08
CA PHE A 115 -2.52 -8.70 -14.88
C PHE A 115 -3.11 -8.10 -16.14
N LYS A 116 -2.27 -7.82 -17.14
CA LYS A 116 -2.71 -7.33 -18.43
C LYS A 116 -3.52 -8.43 -19.11
N ASP A 117 -4.65 -8.02 -19.70
CA ASP A 117 -5.59 -8.91 -20.39
C ASP A 117 -6.26 -9.96 -19.47
N THR A 118 -6.23 -9.75 -18.15
CA THR A 118 -7.03 -10.50 -17.17
C THR A 118 -8.13 -9.62 -16.57
N ASP A 119 -9.10 -10.25 -15.93
CA ASP A 119 -10.21 -9.60 -15.22
C ASP A 119 -9.91 -9.42 -13.71
N LEU A 120 -8.65 -9.58 -13.27
CA LEU A 120 -8.27 -9.57 -11.85
C LEU A 120 -8.78 -8.33 -11.10
N PHE A 121 -8.60 -7.13 -11.67
CA PHE A 121 -9.04 -5.88 -11.02
C PHE A 121 -10.56 -5.79 -10.92
N GLU A 122 -11.28 -6.33 -11.91
CA GLU A 122 -12.73 -6.42 -11.90
C GLU A 122 -13.21 -7.42 -10.82
N GLN A 123 -12.57 -8.59 -10.72
CA GLN A 123 -12.85 -9.55 -9.66
C GLN A 123 -12.63 -8.97 -8.25
N ILE A 124 -11.51 -8.26 -8.05
CA ILE A 124 -11.22 -7.56 -6.79
C ILE A 124 -12.32 -6.54 -6.46
N PHE A 125 -12.71 -5.74 -7.46
CA PHE A 125 -13.76 -4.73 -7.28
C PHE A 125 -15.10 -5.35 -6.89
N TYR A 126 -15.56 -6.39 -7.61
CA TYR A 126 -16.81 -7.07 -7.27
C TYR A 126 -16.76 -7.74 -5.90
N ARG A 127 -15.62 -8.33 -5.51
CA ARG A 127 -15.47 -8.94 -4.18
C ARG A 127 -15.62 -7.92 -3.07
N ILE A 128 -15.04 -6.73 -3.23
CA ILE A 128 -15.18 -5.62 -2.29
C ILE A 128 -16.62 -5.14 -2.25
N LEU A 129 -17.27 -4.93 -3.40
CA LEU A 129 -18.68 -4.51 -3.47
C LEU A 129 -19.62 -5.51 -2.79
N LYS A 130 -19.43 -6.81 -3.06
CA LYS A 130 -20.21 -7.89 -2.43
C LYS A 130 -20.06 -7.84 -0.91
N THR A 131 -18.82 -7.74 -0.42
CA THR A 131 -18.54 -7.64 1.02
C THR A 131 -19.19 -6.41 1.64
N ALA A 132 -19.17 -5.27 0.95
CA ALA A 132 -19.83 -4.05 1.41
C ALA A 132 -21.37 -4.18 1.43
N ALA A 133 -21.96 -4.88 0.47
CA ALA A 133 -23.40 -5.12 0.41
C ALA A 133 -23.89 -6.08 1.52
N GLU A 134 -23.04 -7.02 1.94
CA GLU A 134 -23.33 -8.00 2.98
C GLU A 134 -23.18 -7.43 4.41
N LYS A 135 -22.29 -6.44 4.60
CA LYS A 135 -22.02 -5.77 5.88
C LYS A 135 -23.11 -4.75 6.32
N LYS A 136 -24.40 -5.05 6.06
CA LYS A 136 -25.53 -4.21 6.50
C LYS A 136 -25.54 -3.95 8.00
#